data_AF-A0A447UNE9-F1
#
_entry.id   AF-A0A447UNE9-F1
#
_cell.length_a   1.000
_cell.length_b   1.000
_cell.length_c   1.000
_cell.angle_alpha   90.00
_cell.angle_beta   90.00
_cell.angle_gamma   90.00
#
_symmetry.space_group_name_H-M   'P 1'
#
loop_
_entity.id
_entity.type
_entity.pdbx_description
1 polymer ?
#
loop_
_entity_poly.entity_id
_entity_poly.type
_entity_poly.pdbx_seq_one_letter_code
_entity_poly.pdbx_strand_id
1 'polypeptide(L)'
;MVPEFVKGQQFKLTWTQLLDEVDEALALGHKVKPVLLGPVTYLWLGKVKGESFDRLSLLNDILPVYKQVLTELAKRGVEWVQIDEPAAGAGTAAGMAGCLQACV
;
A
#
# COMPACT_ATOMS: atom_id res chain seq x y z
N MET A 1 -4.08 -10.59 10.60
CA MET A 1 -2.86 -11.42 10.39
C MET A 1 -1.65 -10.49 10.35
N VAL A 2 -0.50 -10.88 10.89
CA VAL A 2 0.72 -10.06 10.93
C VAL A 2 1.64 -10.47 9.76
N PRO A 3 2.14 -9.55 8.93
CA PRO A 3 3.11 -9.88 7.88
C PRO A 3 4.42 -10.41 8.46
N GLU A 4 5.04 -11.40 7.82
CA GLU A 4 6.40 -11.85 8.12
C GLU A 4 7.33 -11.45 6.97
N PHE A 5 8.51 -10.92 7.29
CA PHE A 5 9.49 -10.44 6.33
C PHE A 5 10.84 -11.13 6.47
N VAL A 6 11.48 -11.38 5.33
CA VAL A 6 12.88 -11.85 5.23
C VAL A 6 13.73 -10.84 4.46
N LYS A 7 15.04 -10.86 4.69
CA LYS A 7 15.98 -9.96 4.03
C LYS A 7 15.98 -10.18 2.51
N GLY A 8 15.89 -9.10 1.73
CA GLY A 8 15.83 -9.16 0.25
C GLY A 8 14.54 -9.77 -0.31
N GLN A 9 13.47 -9.80 0.49
CA GLN A 9 12.18 -10.33 0.05
C GLN A 9 11.67 -9.60 -1.19
N GLN A 10 11.19 -10.40 -2.15
CA GLN A 10 10.54 -9.89 -3.35
C GLN A 10 9.04 -9.79 -3.13
N PHE A 11 8.46 -8.65 -3.48
CA PHE A 11 7.03 -8.41 -3.37
C PHE A 11 6.35 -8.60 -4.73
N LYS A 12 5.11 -9.12 -4.70
CA LYS A 12 4.26 -9.29 -5.88
C LYS A 12 2.84 -8.91 -5.53
N LEU A 13 2.12 -8.33 -6.48
CA LEU A 13 0.69 -8.10 -6.34
C LEU A 13 -0.04 -9.46 -6.42
N THR A 14 -0.55 -9.93 -5.29
CA THR A 14 -1.30 -11.20 -5.22
C THR A 14 -2.76 -11.03 -4.81
N TRP A 15 -3.11 -9.90 -4.21
CA TRP A 15 -4.46 -9.62 -3.75
C TRP A 15 -5.14 -8.66 -4.73
N THR A 16 -5.91 -9.21 -5.66
CA THR A 16 -6.63 -8.47 -6.71
C THR A 16 -8.05 -8.08 -6.32
N GLN A 17 -8.55 -8.58 -5.19
CA GLN A 17 -9.92 -8.37 -4.73
C GLN A 17 -10.30 -6.88 -4.69
N LEU A 18 -9.38 -6.00 -4.30
CA LEU A 18 -9.62 -4.55 -4.35
C LEU A 18 -9.97 -4.07 -5.76
N LEU A 19 -9.28 -4.57 -6.78
CA LEU A 19 -9.54 -4.21 -8.18
C LEU A 19 -10.89 -4.77 -8.63
N ASP A 20 -11.22 -6.00 -8.22
CA ASP A 20 -12.50 -6.64 -8.53
C ASP A 20 -13.66 -5.85 -7.89
N GLU A 21 -13.54 -5.44 -6.63
CA GLU A 21 -14.52 -4.61 -5.92
C GLU A 21 -14.68 -3.21 -6.55
N VAL A 22 -13.59 -2.62 -7.05
CA VAL A 22 -13.63 -1.37 -7.82
C VAL A 22 -14.39 -1.58 -9.13
N ASP A 23 -14.10 -2.66 -9.86
CA ASP A 23 -14.75 -2.97 -11.13
C ASP A 23 -16.26 -3.17 -10.95
N GLU A 24 -16.68 -3.86 -9.88
CA GLU A 24 -18.09 -4.02 -9.50
C GLU A 24 -18.77 -2.67 -9.19
N ALA A 25 -18.14 -1.82 -8.37
CA ALA A 25 -18.71 -0.54 -7.99
C ALA A 25 -18.81 0.43 -9.18
N LEU A 26 -17.82 0.41 -10.09
CA LEU A 26 -17.85 1.17 -11.33
C LEU A 26 -18.96 0.69 -12.27
N ALA A 27 -19.16 -0.63 -12.37
CA ALA A 27 -20.24 -1.21 -13.18
C ALA A 27 -21.64 -0.79 -12.69
N LEU A 28 -21.79 -0.52 -11.38
CA LEU A 28 -23.01 0.02 -10.77
C LEU A 28 -23.13 1.56 -10.91
N GLY A 29 -22.15 2.23 -11.53
CA GLY A 29 -22.15 3.68 -11.74
C GLY A 29 -21.73 4.49 -10.52
N HIS A 30 -21.08 3.88 -9.52
CA HIS A 30 -20.58 4.58 -8.34
C HIS A 30 -19.21 5.21 -8.59
N LYS A 31 -18.98 6.39 -8.01
CA LYS A 31 -17.64 6.96 -7.90
C LYS A 31 -16.89 6.27 -6.77
N VAL A 32 -15.77 5.64 -7.10
CA VAL A 32 -14.98 4.87 -6.13
C VAL A 32 -13.78 5.69 -5.64
N LYS A 33 -13.51 5.63 -4.34
CA LYS A 33 -12.29 6.16 -3.73
C LYS A 33 -11.62 5.04 -2.91
N PRO A 34 -10.77 4.21 -3.53
CA PRO A 34 -10.08 3.13 -2.84
C PRO A 34 -9.19 3.66 -1.72
N VAL A 35 -9.11 2.91 -0.62
CA VAL A 35 -8.20 3.19 0.50
C VAL A 35 -7.15 2.08 0.54
N LEU A 36 -5.88 2.46 0.46
CA LEU A 36 -4.74 1.56 0.59
C LEU A 36 -4.01 1.83 1.90
N LEU A 37 -3.64 0.76 2.60
CA LEU A 37 -2.67 0.87 3.68
C LEU A 37 -1.32 1.29 3.10
N GLY A 38 -0.70 2.30 3.67
CA GLY A 38 0.56 2.81 3.17
C GLY A 38 1.74 1.85 3.38
N PRO A 39 2.76 1.91 2.50
CA PRO A 39 3.88 0.97 2.50
C PRO A 39 4.72 1.05 3.78
N VAL A 40 4.83 2.21 4.42
CA VAL A 40 5.62 2.35 5.65
C VAL A 40 4.90 1.66 6.80
N THR A 41 3.59 1.92 6.95
CA THR A 41 2.75 1.24 7.94
C THR A 41 2.70 -0.27 7.70
N TYR A 42 2.59 -0.72 6.45
CA TYR A 42 2.62 -2.14 6.12
C TYR A 42 3.91 -2.82 6.62
N LEU A 43 5.07 -2.22 6.32
CA LEU A 43 6.36 -2.73 6.81
C LEU A 43 6.47 -2.64 8.34
N TRP A 44 5.95 -1.57 8.94
CA TRP A 44 5.97 -1.37 10.39
C TRP A 44 5.11 -2.37 11.18
N LEU A 45 4.00 -2.82 10.60
CA LEU A 45 3.11 -3.79 11.24
C LEU A 45 3.65 -5.23 11.17
N GLY A 46 4.55 -5.53 10.23
CA GLY A 46 5.13 -6.86 10.08
C GLY A 46 6.30 -7.17 11.00
N LYS A 47 6.67 -8.44 11.08
CA LYS A 47 7.77 -8.97 11.89
C LYS A 47 8.87 -9.53 11.00
N VAL A 48 10.11 -9.35 11.43
CA VAL A 48 11.27 -9.97 10.79
C VAL A 48 11.37 -11.44 11.21
N LYS A 49 11.69 -12.31 10.24
CA LYS A 49 11.92 -13.73 10.44
C LYS A 49 13.33 -14.09 10.00
N GLY A 50 14.06 -14.86 10.82
CA GLY A 50 15.43 -15.27 10.52
C GLY A 50 16.45 -14.19 10.92
N GLU A 51 17.32 -13.81 9.98
CA GLU A 51 18.36 -12.80 10.21
C GLU A 51 17.72 -11.46 10.62
N SER A 52 18.26 -10.81 11.64
CA SER A 52 17.83 -9.46 12.03
C SER A 52 18.20 -8.45 10.94
N PHE A 53 17.23 -7.65 10.51
CA PHE A 53 17.45 -6.53 9.59
C PHE A 53 16.42 -5.43 9.85
N ASP A 54 16.70 -4.22 9.36
CA ASP A 54 15.71 -3.15 9.38
C ASP A 54 14.65 -3.42 8.31
N ARG A 55 13.42 -3.73 8.72
CA ARG A 55 12.28 -3.95 7.80
C ARG A 55 11.99 -2.77 6.88
N LEU A 56 12.32 -1.53 7.27
CA LEU A 56 12.16 -0.36 6.40
C LEU A 56 13.13 -0.37 5.21
N SER A 57 14.19 -1.17 5.25
CA SER A 57 15.07 -1.38 4.08
C SER A 57 14.34 -2.00 2.89
N LEU A 58 13.23 -2.70 3.11
CA LEU A 58 12.38 -3.29 2.06
C LEU A 58 11.46 -2.28 1.37
N LEU A 59 11.49 -0.99 1.76
CA LEU A 59 10.62 0.03 1.17
C LEU A 59 10.83 0.13 -0.34
N ASN A 60 12.07 0.13 -0.81
CA ASN A 60 12.37 0.18 -2.24
C ASN A 60 11.88 -1.06 -3.00
N ASP A 61 11.80 -2.22 -2.33
CA ASP A 61 11.34 -3.47 -2.93
C ASP A 61 9.81 -3.54 -3.06
N ILE A 62 9.06 -2.88 -2.16
CA ILE A 62 7.59 -2.89 -2.19
C ILE A 62 6.98 -1.78 -3.04
N LEU A 63 7.67 -0.64 -3.21
CA LEU A 63 7.18 0.49 -4.02
C LEU A 63 6.78 0.11 -5.46
N PRO A 64 7.49 -0.77 -6.19
CA PRO A 64 7.05 -1.24 -7.52
C PRO A 64 5.67 -1.90 -7.51
N VAL A 65 5.30 -2.58 -6.42
CA VAL A 65 3.98 -3.21 -6.28
C VAL A 65 2.90 -2.16 -6.06
N TYR A 66 3.14 -1.16 -5.20
CA TYR A 66 2.22 -0.04 -5.02
C TYR A 66 2.00 0.73 -6.34
N LYS A 67 3.07 0.95 -7.11
CA LYS A 67 2.97 1.57 -8.44
C LYS A 67 2.10 0.73 -9.39
N GLN A 68 2.22 -0.60 -9.36
CA GLN A 68 1.36 -1.48 -10.15
C GLN A 68 -0.11 -1.33 -9.77
N VAL A 69 -0.42 -1.33 -8.47
CA VAL A 69 -1.81 -1.16 -7.98
C VAL A 69 -2.39 0.19 -8.43
N LEU A 70 -1.65 1.28 -8.23
CA LEU A 70 -2.10 2.62 -8.66
C LEU A 70 -2.29 2.66 -10.18
N THR A 71 -1.38 2.09 -10.96
CA THR A 71 -1.52 2.02 -12.43
C THR A 71 -2.79 1.26 -12.84
N GLU A 72 -3.12 0.16 -12.16
CA GLU A 72 -4.36 -0.60 -12.42
C GLU A 72 -5.62 0.17 -12.05
N LEU A 73 -5.60 0.96 -10.98
CA LEU A 73 -6.70 1.84 -10.58
C LEU A 73 -6.89 2.99 -11.58
N ALA A 74 -5.80 3.62 -12.04
CA ALA A 74 -5.85 4.68 -13.05
C ALA A 74 -6.46 4.17 -14.37
N LYS A 75 -6.11 2.96 -14.82
CA LYS A 75 -6.69 2.35 -16.03
C LYS A 75 -8.21 2.19 -15.96
N ARG A 76 -8.78 2.09 -14.76
CA ARG A 76 -10.22 1.98 -14.50
C ARG A 76 -10.92 3.34 -14.38
N GLY A 77 -10.18 4.44 -14.51
CA GLY A 77 -10.70 5.79 -14.36
C GLY A 77 -10.90 6.20 -12.90
N VAL A 78 -10.25 5.52 -11.94
CA VAL A 78 -10.24 5.98 -10.54
C VAL A 78 -9.36 7.22 -10.45
N GLU A 79 -9.97 8.34 -10.10
CA GLU A 79 -9.28 9.63 -10.01
C GLU A 79 -8.52 9.82 -8.68
N TRP A 80 -9.00 9.19 -7.61
CA TRP A 80 -8.51 9.42 -6.25
C TRP A 80 -8.27 8.11 -5.51
N VAL A 81 -7.09 8.00 -4.91
CA VAL A 81 -6.77 6.94 -3.95
C VAL A 81 -6.31 7.57 -2.64
N GLN A 82 -6.81 7.03 -1.53
CA GLN A 82 -6.38 7.41 -0.19
C GLN A 82 -5.30 6.44 0.29
N ILE A 83 -4.15 6.96 0.69
CA ILE A 83 -3.10 6.17 1.36
C ILE A 83 -3.13 6.48 2.85
N ASP A 84 -3.35 5.44 3.67
CA ASP A 84 -3.39 5.55 5.13
C ASP A 84 -2.05 5.16 5.76
N GLU A 85 -1.39 6.12 6.41
CA GLU A 85 -0.08 5.94 7.07
C GLU A 85 -0.13 6.21 8.60
N PRO A 86 -0.89 5.45 9.39
CA PRO A 86 -1.03 5.69 10.82
C PRO A 86 0.27 5.42 11.62
N ALA A 87 1.17 4.57 11.14
CA ALA A 87 2.42 4.27 11.84
C ALA A 87 3.49 5.37 11.70
N ALA A 88 3.35 6.29 10.74
CA ALA A 88 4.32 7.36 10.50
C ALA A 88 4.48 8.35 11.68
N GLY A 89 3.54 8.37 12.63
CA GLY A 89 3.62 9.18 13.86
C GLY A 89 4.59 8.65 14.92
N ALA A 90 5.09 7.41 14.80
CA ALA A 90 6.00 6.80 15.76
C ALA A 90 7.48 6.99 15.36
N GLY A 91 7.97 8.24 15.38
CA GLY A 91 9.41 8.50 15.59
C GLY A 91 10.32 8.69 14.36
N THR A 92 9.83 9.16 13.21
CA THR A 92 10.71 9.68 12.14
C THR A 92 10.38 11.14 11.81
N ALA A 93 11.40 11.94 11.45
CA ALA A 93 11.27 13.36 11.14
C ALA A 93 10.43 13.68 9.89
N ALA A 94 9.87 12.67 9.22
CA ALA A 94 8.85 12.81 8.19
C ALA A 94 7.46 12.74 8.84
N GLY A 95 7.20 13.65 9.76
CA GLY A 95 5.88 13.87 10.33
C GLY A 95 4.94 14.51 9.31
N MET A 96 4.36 13.70 8.43
CA MET A 96 3.06 13.99 7.84
C MET A 96 2.17 12.76 7.98
N ALA A 97 1.65 12.59 9.20
CA ALA A 97 0.46 11.77 9.41
C ALA A 97 -0.72 12.50 8.77
N GLY A 98 -1.09 12.07 7.57
CA GLY A 98 -2.29 12.54 6.89
C GLY A 98 -2.68 11.51 5.85
N CYS A 99 -3.97 11.16 5.79
CA CYS A 99 -4.54 10.46 4.65
C CYS A 99 -4.09 11.21 3.39
N LEU A 100 -3.14 10.66 2.65
CA LEU A 100 -2.62 11.31 1.46
C LEU A 100 -3.58 10.94 0.34
N GLN A 101 -4.27 11.94 -0.20
CA GLN A 101 -5.04 11.78 -1.43
C GLN A 101 -4.07 11.96 -2.59
N ALA A 102 -3.82 10.88 -3.32
CA ALA A 102 -3.07 10.92 -4.56
C ALA A 102 -4.05 10.92 -5.75
N CYS A 103 -3.83 11.83 -6.70
CA CYS A 103 -4.34 11.61 -8.05
C CYS A 103 -3.61 10.40 -8.62
N VAL A 104 -4.38 9.45 -9.14
CA VAL A 104 -3.86 8.21 -9.72
C VAL A 104 -3.41 8.43 -11.16
#